data_AF-A0A923PXR0-F1
#
_entry.id   AF-A0A923PXR0-F1
#
_cell.length_a   1.000
_cell.length_b   1.000
_cell.length_c   1.000
_cell.angle_alpha   90.00
_cell.angle_beta   90.00
_cell.angle_gamma   90.00
#
_symmetry.space_group_name_H-M   'P 1'
#
loop_
_entity.id
_entity.type
_entity.pdbx_description
1 polymer ?
#
loop_
_entity_poly.entity_id
_entity_poly.type
_entity_poly.pdbx_seq_one_letter_code
_entity_poly.pdbx_strand_id
1 'polypeptide(L)'
;MRPLPPLLLLTLAPAFLAAQPAATPATPATPPPAQPAPAATDDLFQLGQQLFDQLAPPEIKAQYDFPSKQRWDEFAARLQKAFESDDLRALAEYAPQARLALPALQLFPEYSDYADWLKTRLDELEAAEQIVAPKPTPPTPKPPSTPTAPSAQKSSVPIENRVTERSDSSASKIENSLPHYDLFLARARASAAPSRAAALLPLLRAAFIAEGIPPELVWLAEAESTFNPSARSPVGARGLYQLMPDTAKELGLSTFLPDDRTDPEKSARAAARLLRANYEKFGSWPLALAAYNAGAGRVTRLLEKTSTKTYAGIAAALPAETRLYVPKVCALVAVRGGMTPENIPAPNRS
;
A
#
# COMPACT_ATOMS: atom_id res chain seq x y z
N MET A 1 6.48 8.99 33.44
CA MET A 1 5.99 7.95 32.50
C MET A 1 5.78 8.62 31.14
N ARG A 2 6.34 8.08 30.05
CA ARG A 2 6.07 8.62 28.70
C ARG A 2 4.63 8.23 28.32
N PRO A 3 3.79 9.16 27.83
CA PRO A 3 2.47 8.81 27.34
C PRO A 3 2.61 7.86 26.15
N LEU A 4 1.87 6.75 26.16
CA LEU A 4 1.74 5.87 25.00
C LEU A 4 1.09 6.66 23.85
N PRO A 5 1.56 6.52 22.60
CA PRO A 5 0.97 7.23 21.48
C PRO A 5 -0.49 6.75 21.26
N PRO A 6 -1.37 7.62 20.77
CA PRO A 6 -2.81 7.40 20.87
C PRO A 6 -3.37 6.29 19.96
N LEU A 7 -2.67 5.83 18.90
CA LEU A 7 -3.07 4.59 18.21
C LEU A 7 -2.79 3.31 19.03
N LEU A 8 -1.91 3.35 20.04
CA LEU A 8 -1.67 2.22 20.96
C LEU A 8 -2.84 1.98 21.92
N LEU A 9 -3.85 2.86 21.91
CA LEU A 9 -5.11 2.65 22.63
C LEU A 9 -6.04 1.65 21.99
N LEU A 10 -5.69 1.19 20.80
CA LEU A 10 -6.44 0.19 20.05
C LEU A 10 -6.08 -1.24 20.45
N THR A 11 -5.29 -1.41 21.51
CA THR A 11 -5.03 -2.73 22.09
C THR A 11 -5.35 -2.77 23.55
N LEU A 12 -6.38 -3.56 23.89
CA LEU A 12 -6.25 -4.53 24.96
C LEU A 12 -6.74 -5.92 24.50
N ALA A 13 -5.83 -6.88 24.69
CA ALA A 13 -5.93 -8.35 24.66
C ALA A 13 -5.82 -9.11 23.32
N PRO A 14 -4.84 -10.05 23.22
CA PRO A 14 -5.05 -11.34 22.58
C PRO A 14 -5.58 -12.33 23.63
N ALA A 15 -6.76 -12.90 23.38
CA ALA A 15 -7.28 -14.20 23.85
C ALA A 15 -8.77 -14.11 24.25
N PHE A 16 -9.68 -13.99 23.29
CA PHE A 16 -11.07 -14.43 23.48
C PHE A 16 -11.69 -14.79 22.13
N LEU A 17 -11.39 -16.00 21.65
CA LEU A 17 -12.16 -16.67 20.63
C LEU A 17 -12.76 -17.93 21.25
N ALA A 18 -13.94 -17.79 21.86
CA ALA A 18 -14.92 -18.88 22.05
C ALA A 18 -16.10 -18.36 22.88
N ALA A 19 -17.21 -18.05 22.21
CA ALA A 19 -18.59 -18.33 22.61
C ALA A 19 -19.55 -17.40 21.84
N GLN A 20 -20.17 -17.91 20.78
CA GLN A 20 -21.41 -17.34 20.27
C GLN A 20 -22.59 -18.20 20.76
N PRO A 21 -23.74 -17.59 21.04
CA PRO A 21 -25.00 -18.20 20.68
C PRO A 21 -25.80 -17.34 19.69
N ALA A 22 -26.63 -18.04 18.93
CA ALA A 22 -27.30 -17.63 17.69
C ALA A 22 -28.34 -16.51 17.86
N ALA A 23 -28.52 -15.72 16.80
CA ALA A 23 -29.62 -14.77 16.63
C ALA A 23 -30.66 -15.27 15.62
N THR A 24 -31.93 -15.05 15.92
CA THR A 24 -33.07 -15.13 14.98
C THR A 24 -33.80 -13.77 14.94
N PRO A 25 -34.62 -13.49 13.90
CA PRO A 25 -34.55 -12.21 13.20
C PRO A 25 -35.71 -11.26 13.51
N ALA A 26 -35.51 -9.97 13.20
CA ALA A 26 -36.62 -9.05 12.89
C ALA A 26 -36.16 -7.89 11.98
N THR A 27 -37.04 -7.54 11.04
CA THR A 27 -37.05 -6.39 10.09
C THR A 27 -38.44 -5.73 10.32
N PRO A 28 -38.72 -4.42 10.10
CA PRO A 28 -38.21 -3.62 8.98
C PRO A 28 -37.79 -2.15 9.21
N ALA A 29 -36.78 -1.79 8.40
CA ALA A 29 -36.49 -0.55 7.68
C ALA A 29 -36.96 0.81 8.23
N THR A 30 -36.01 1.52 8.84
CA THR A 30 -35.90 2.98 8.93
C THR A 30 -35.09 3.48 7.71
N PRO A 31 -35.30 4.70 7.17
CA PRO A 31 -34.50 5.20 6.05
C PRO A 31 -33.01 5.22 6.44
N PRO A 32 -32.08 4.94 5.52
CA PRO A 32 -30.66 4.94 5.85
C PRO A 32 -30.25 6.34 6.33
N PRO A 33 -29.49 6.45 7.44
CA PRO A 33 -28.92 7.73 7.85
C PRO A 33 -28.02 8.27 6.73
N ALA A 34 -27.98 9.60 6.60
CA ALA A 34 -27.13 10.29 5.66
C ALA A 34 -25.68 9.79 5.76
N GLN A 35 -25.03 9.59 4.60
CA GLN A 35 -23.64 9.14 4.51
C GLN A 35 -22.74 9.99 5.42
N PRO A 36 -21.85 9.40 6.25
CA PRO A 36 -20.99 10.19 7.12
C PRO A 36 -20.06 11.07 6.29
N ALA A 37 -19.72 12.25 6.81
CA ALA A 37 -18.67 13.13 6.30
C ALA A 37 -17.31 12.38 6.31
N PRO A 38 -16.23 12.85 5.64
CA PRO A 38 -14.89 12.28 5.86
C PRO A 38 -14.67 12.18 7.37
N ALA A 39 -14.06 11.10 7.85
CA ALA A 39 -13.81 10.96 9.29
C ALA A 39 -12.97 12.16 9.72
N ALA A 40 -13.63 13.16 10.29
CA ALA A 40 -12.98 14.34 10.79
C ALA A 40 -12.09 13.89 11.94
N THR A 41 -11.12 14.71 12.31
CA THR A 41 -10.29 14.40 13.47
C THR A 41 -11.14 14.17 14.72
N ASP A 42 -12.30 14.83 14.78
CA ASP A 42 -13.36 14.65 15.76
C ASP A 42 -13.95 13.23 15.73
N ASP A 43 -14.30 12.71 14.56
CA ASP A 43 -14.84 11.35 14.39
C ASP A 43 -13.81 10.30 14.81
N LEU A 44 -12.53 10.50 14.45
CA LEU A 44 -11.45 9.60 14.85
C LEU A 44 -11.18 9.63 16.37
N PHE A 45 -11.30 10.81 16.98
CA PHE A 45 -11.20 10.96 18.43
C PHE A 45 -12.36 10.23 19.13
N GLN A 46 -13.59 10.44 18.68
CA GLN A 46 -14.78 9.75 19.21
C GLN A 46 -14.65 8.24 19.04
N LEU A 47 -14.20 7.77 17.88
CA LEU A 47 -13.92 6.37 17.62
C LEU A 47 -12.88 5.80 18.59
N GLY A 48 -11.75 6.49 18.76
CA GLY A 48 -10.73 6.08 19.69
C GLY A 48 -11.28 5.95 21.12
N GLN A 49 -12.10 6.91 21.55
CA GLN A 49 -12.72 6.91 22.88
C GLN A 49 -13.71 5.74 23.02
N GLN A 50 -14.58 5.54 22.03
CA GLN A 50 -15.51 4.41 21.98
C GLN A 50 -14.78 3.07 22.05
N LEU A 51 -13.70 2.91 21.29
CA LEU A 51 -12.90 1.69 21.27
C LEU A 51 -12.25 1.43 22.64
N PHE A 52 -11.71 2.46 23.27
CA PHE A 52 -11.19 2.35 24.62
C PHE A 52 -12.28 1.96 25.62
N ASP A 53 -13.43 2.63 25.57
CA ASP A 53 -14.55 2.38 26.47
C ASP A 53 -15.17 0.99 26.29
N GLN A 54 -15.15 0.43 25.08
CA GLN A 54 -15.72 -0.89 24.81
C GLN A 54 -14.73 -2.03 24.98
N LEU A 55 -13.48 -1.86 24.56
CA LEU A 55 -12.52 -2.95 24.45
C LEU A 55 -11.50 -2.99 25.61
N ALA A 56 -11.27 -1.89 26.32
CA ALA A 56 -10.29 -1.89 27.41
C ALA A 56 -10.81 -2.61 28.67
N PRO A 57 -10.03 -3.55 29.26
CA PRO A 57 -10.33 -4.12 30.56
C PRO A 57 -10.43 -3.07 31.68
N PRO A 58 -11.25 -3.33 32.73
CA PRO A 58 -11.45 -2.40 33.84
C PRO A 58 -10.15 -1.96 34.51
N GLU A 59 -9.16 -2.86 34.61
CA GLU A 59 -7.87 -2.60 35.25
C GLU A 59 -7.08 -1.53 34.50
N ILE A 60 -7.25 -1.47 33.18
CA ILE A 60 -6.54 -0.53 32.32
C ILE A 60 -7.29 0.79 32.24
N LYS A 61 -8.62 0.76 32.14
CA LYS A 61 -9.46 1.96 32.28
C LYS A 61 -9.19 2.71 33.59
N ALA A 62 -8.94 1.97 34.67
CA ALA A 62 -8.62 2.56 35.97
C ALA A 62 -7.24 3.23 36.03
N GLN A 63 -6.30 2.85 35.17
CA GLN A 63 -4.91 3.30 35.20
C GLN A 63 -4.50 4.17 34.01
N TYR A 64 -5.35 4.25 32.99
CA TYR A 64 -5.04 4.87 31.71
C TYR A 64 -5.87 6.13 31.47
N ASP A 65 -5.19 7.21 31.11
CA ASP A 65 -5.78 8.49 30.72
C ASP A 65 -5.95 8.57 29.20
N PHE A 66 -7.19 8.51 28.71
CA PHE A 66 -7.48 8.64 27.29
C PHE A 66 -7.03 10.03 26.80
N PRO A 67 -6.23 10.12 25.73
CA PRO A 67 -5.67 11.37 25.22
C PRO A 67 -6.80 12.34 24.91
N SER A 68 -6.60 13.62 25.21
CA SER A 68 -7.56 14.65 24.82
C SER A 68 -7.67 14.75 23.29
N LYS A 69 -8.78 15.32 22.82
CA LYS A 69 -8.99 15.64 21.39
C LYS A 69 -7.81 16.37 20.77
N GLN A 70 -7.25 17.36 21.45
CA GLN A 70 -6.07 18.08 20.97
C GLN A 70 -4.86 17.15 20.76
N ARG A 71 -4.58 16.25 21.71
CA ARG A 71 -3.49 15.28 21.57
C ARG A 71 -3.73 14.31 20.42
N TRP A 72 -5.00 13.98 20.16
CA TRP A 72 -5.41 13.18 19.01
C TRP A 72 -5.21 13.95 17.70
N ASP A 73 -5.62 15.21 17.65
CA ASP A 73 -5.45 16.09 16.49
C ASP A 73 -3.96 16.21 16.11
N GLU A 74 -3.10 16.43 17.11
CA GLU A 74 -1.64 16.46 16.93
C GLU A 74 -1.09 15.13 16.41
N PHE A 75 -1.64 13.99 16.87
CA PHE A 75 -1.22 12.69 16.40
C PHE A 75 -1.59 12.45 14.93
N ALA A 76 -2.84 12.70 14.56
CA ALA A 76 -3.31 12.54 13.19
C ALA A 76 -2.48 13.42 12.23
N ALA A 77 -2.20 14.67 12.63
CA ALA A 77 -1.34 15.57 11.87
C ALA A 77 0.09 15.04 11.71
N ARG A 78 0.67 14.41 12.75
CA ARG A 78 2.01 13.80 12.65
C ARG A 78 2.03 12.59 11.72
N LEU A 79 1.01 11.74 11.74
CA LEU A 79 0.90 10.59 10.82
C LEU A 79 0.79 11.05 9.36
N GLN A 80 -0.11 12.00 9.07
CA GLN A 80 -0.26 12.56 7.73
C GLN A 80 1.06 13.19 7.24
N LYS A 81 1.72 13.97 8.11
CA LYS A 81 3.02 14.56 7.80
C LYS A 81 4.09 13.51 7.52
N ALA A 82 4.06 12.35 8.20
CA ALA A 82 5.01 11.28 7.95
C ALA A 82 4.85 10.69 6.54
N PHE A 83 3.62 10.46 6.07
CA PHE A 83 3.37 10.03 4.69
C PHE A 83 3.85 11.04 3.64
N GLU A 84 3.65 12.33 3.90
CA GLU A 84 4.04 13.43 3.00
C GLU A 84 5.54 13.77 3.03
N SER A 85 6.23 13.38 4.10
CA SER A 85 7.66 13.58 4.28
C SER A 85 8.49 12.63 3.42
N ASP A 86 9.77 12.91 3.24
CA ASP A 86 10.75 12.01 2.62
C ASP A 86 11.40 11.03 3.62
N ASP A 87 10.89 10.93 4.85
CA ASP A 87 11.46 10.12 5.92
C ASP A 87 10.71 8.79 6.14
N LEU A 88 11.24 7.71 5.56
CA LEU A 88 10.71 6.36 5.76
C LEU A 88 10.83 5.86 7.21
N ARG A 89 11.79 6.37 8.00
CA ARG A 89 11.96 5.94 9.39
C ARG A 89 10.84 6.54 10.25
N ALA A 90 10.54 7.82 10.06
CA ALA A 90 9.39 8.43 10.71
C ALA A 90 8.08 7.70 10.35
N LEU A 91 7.92 7.27 9.10
CA LEU A 91 6.76 6.49 8.68
C LEU A 91 6.71 5.09 9.34
N ALA A 92 7.84 4.40 9.43
CA ALA A 92 7.94 3.07 10.04
C ALA A 92 7.51 3.04 11.53
N GLU A 93 7.69 4.15 12.26
CA GLU A 93 7.31 4.26 13.66
C GLU A 93 5.80 4.09 13.92
N TYR A 94 4.97 4.18 12.88
CA TYR A 94 3.51 4.02 12.96
C TYR A 94 3.02 2.59 12.65
N ALA A 95 3.89 1.69 12.17
CA ALA A 95 3.49 0.35 11.76
C ALA A 95 2.92 -0.50 12.92
N PRO A 96 3.54 -0.54 14.12
CA PRO A 96 3.00 -1.30 15.24
C PRO A 96 1.59 -0.86 15.62
N GLN A 97 1.35 0.45 15.68
CA GLN A 97 0.08 1.00 16.12
C GLN A 97 -1.01 0.82 15.05
N ALA A 98 -0.68 0.91 13.76
CA ALA A 98 -1.60 0.61 12.67
C ALA A 98 -2.03 -0.86 12.62
N ARG A 99 -1.09 -1.79 12.88
CA ARG A 99 -1.37 -3.24 12.92
C ARG A 99 -2.37 -3.60 14.00
N LEU A 100 -2.28 -2.89 15.12
CA LEU A 100 -3.16 -3.04 16.27
C LEU A 100 -4.52 -2.37 16.07
N ALA A 101 -4.53 -1.24 15.38
CA ALA A 101 -5.73 -0.48 15.05
C ALA A 101 -6.70 -1.25 14.13
N LEU A 102 -6.17 -1.89 13.09
CA LEU A 102 -6.98 -2.44 12.01
C LEU A 102 -8.06 -3.45 12.48
N PRO A 103 -7.75 -4.48 13.30
CA PRO A 103 -8.76 -5.42 13.79
C PRO A 103 -9.85 -4.72 14.61
N ALA A 104 -9.46 -3.74 15.43
CA ALA A 104 -10.40 -2.99 16.26
C ALA A 104 -11.38 -2.19 15.41
N LEU A 105 -10.90 -1.52 14.35
CA LEU A 105 -11.73 -0.78 13.40
C LEU A 105 -12.72 -1.70 12.66
N GLN A 106 -12.33 -2.93 12.37
CA GLN A 106 -13.18 -3.90 11.67
C GLN A 106 -14.36 -4.40 12.52
N LEU A 107 -14.35 -4.19 13.83
CA LEU A 107 -15.46 -4.54 14.72
C LEU A 107 -16.63 -3.54 14.62
N PHE A 108 -16.40 -2.36 14.03
CA PHE A 108 -17.36 -1.25 14.00
C PHE A 108 -17.74 -0.94 12.55
N PRO A 109 -18.89 -1.44 12.07
CA PRO A 109 -19.32 -1.26 10.69
C PRO A 109 -19.36 0.20 10.21
N GLU A 110 -19.66 1.13 11.11
CA GLU A 110 -19.72 2.57 10.85
C GLU A 110 -18.34 3.18 10.49
N TYR A 111 -17.24 2.51 10.83
CA TYR A 111 -15.87 2.91 10.48
C TYR A 111 -15.21 2.00 9.44
N SER A 112 -16.01 1.20 8.72
CA SER A 112 -15.53 0.30 7.66
C SER A 112 -14.71 1.02 6.58
N ASP A 113 -15.10 2.23 6.17
CA ASP A 113 -14.32 3.06 5.24
C ASP A 113 -12.90 3.34 5.76
N TYR A 114 -12.78 3.65 7.05
CA TYR A 114 -11.50 3.92 7.69
C TYR A 114 -10.67 2.65 7.87
N ALA A 115 -11.31 1.52 8.20
CA ALA A 115 -10.65 0.22 8.26
C ALA A 115 -10.07 -0.19 6.89
N ASP A 116 -10.85 -0.02 5.82
CA ASP A 116 -10.43 -0.32 4.46
C ASP A 116 -9.28 0.60 4.00
N TRP A 117 -9.37 1.90 4.32
CA TRP A 117 -8.28 2.84 4.08
C TRP A 117 -7.01 2.49 4.86
N LEU A 118 -7.12 2.16 6.15
CA LEU A 118 -5.95 1.80 6.95
C LEU A 118 -5.31 0.51 6.46
N LYS A 119 -6.12 -0.45 5.98
CA LYS A 119 -5.64 -1.71 5.43
C LYS A 119 -4.71 -1.49 4.22
N THR A 120 -5.05 -0.59 3.30
CA THR A 120 -4.18 -0.32 2.14
C THR A 120 -2.87 0.33 2.54
N ARG A 121 -2.88 1.16 3.59
CA ARG A 121 -1.70 1.84 4.16
C ARG A 121 -0.85 0.98 5.07
N LEU A 122 -1.43 -0.02 5.76
CA LEU A 122 -0.68 -0.92 6.63
C LEU A 122 0.44 -1.63 5.87
N ASP A 123 0.19 -2.06 4.62
CA ASP A 123 1.19 -2.67 3.77
C ASP A 123 2.42 -1.76 3.53
N GLU A 124 2.19 -0.46 3.38
CA GLU A 124 3.25 0.55 3.20
C GLU A 124 4.00 0.81 4.50
N LEU A 125 3.29 0.91 5.64
CA LEU A 125 3.90 1.07 6.95
C LEU A 125 4.83 -0.11 7.30
N GLU A 126 4.36 -1.34 7.04
CA GLU A 126 5.16 -2.54 7.26
C GLU A 126 6.34 -2.66 6.31
N ALA A 127 6.17 -2.23 5.05
CA ALA A 127 7.29 -2.15 4.13
C ALA A 127 8.33 -1.13 4.61
N ALA A 128 7.90 0.05 5.09
CA ALA A 128 8.79 1.04 5.68
C ALA A 128 9.56 0.47 6.87
N GLU A 129 8.88 -0.24 7.78
CA GLU A 129 9.48 -0.94 8.93
C GLU A 129 10.58 -1.92 8.49
N GLN A 130 10.33 -2.76 7.47
CA GLN A 130 11.33 -3.69 6.94
C GLN A 130 12.50 -3.00 6.24
N ILE A 131 12.24 -1.88 5.55
CA ILE A 131 13.28 -1.11 4.84
C ILE A 131 14.25 -0.46 5.81
N VAL A 132 13.74 0.09 6.93
CA VAL A 132 14.56 0.80 7.91
C VAL A 132 15.14 -0.10 9.00
N ALA A 133 14.61 -1.32 9.14
CA ALA A 133 15.14 -2.31 10.07
C ALA A 133 16.62 -2.59 9.79
N PRO A 134 17.46 -2.74 10.83
CA PRO A 134 18.84 -3.16 10.64
C PRO A 134 18.85 -4.51 9.91
N LYS A 135 19.58 -4.60 8.80
CA LYS A 135 19.78 -5.90 8.12
C LYS A 135 20.36 -6.88 9.14
N PRO A 136 19.83 -8.10 9.26
CA PRO A 136 20.41 -9.09 10.15
C PRO A 136 21.89 -9.27 9.78
N THR A 137 22.76 -9.16 10.77
CA THR A 137 24.18 -9.46 10.61
C THR A 137 24.27 -10.86 10.02
N PRO A 138 25.02 -11.08 8.91
CA PRO A 138 25.29 -12.43 8.45
C PRO A 138 25.75 -13.26 9.64
N PRO A 139 25.27 -14.51 9.82
CA PRO A 139 25.81 -15.36 10.86
C PRO A 139 27.32 -15.36 10.70
N THR A 140 28.03 -14.92 11.74
CA THR A 140 29.49 -14.98 11.78
C THR A 140 29.87 -16.39 11.35
N PRO A 141 30.69 -16.57 10.31
CA PRO A 141 31.11 -17.91 9.93
C PRO A 141 31.67 -18.56 11.19
N LYS A 142 31.01 -19.64 11.61
CA LYS A 142 31.43 -20.41 12.79
C LYS A 142 32.92 -20.68 12.59
N PRO A 143 33.80 -20.34 13.55
CA PRO A 143 35.22 -20.59 13.39
C PRO A 143 35.42 -22.06 13.00
N PRO A 144 36.30 -22.36 12.02
CA PRO A 144 36.47 -23.69 11.49
C PRO A 144 36.66 -24.64 12.67
N SER A 145 35.79 -25.64 12.76
CA SER A 145 35.95 -26.72 13.73
C SER A 145 37.30 -27.36 13.42
N THR A 146 38.20 -27.31 14.40
CA THR A 146 39.55 -27.84 14.29
C THR A 146 39.49 -29.25 13.70
N PRO A 147 40.19 -29.54 12.60
CA PRO A 147 40.18 -30.87 12.02
C PRO A 147 40.88 -31.82 13.00
N THR A 148 40.13 -32.78 13.54
CA THR A 148 40.71 -33.97 14.16
C THR A 148 41.46 -34.73 13.06
N ALA A 149 42.75 -34.98 13.30
CA ALA A 149 43.65 -35.65 12.37
C ALA A 149 43.08 -37.00 11.88
N PRO A 150 43.18 -37.32 10.58
CA PRO A 150 42.76 -38.62 10.06
C PRO A 150 43.84 -39.68 10.28
N SER A 151 43.44 -40.85 10.79
CA SER A 151 44.22 -42.09 10.68
C SER A 151 44.16 -42.58 9.24
N ALA A 152 45.33 -42.97 8.71
CA ALA A 152 45.55 -43.33 7.32
C ALA A 152 44.86 -44.64 6.90
N GLN A 153 44.31 -44.68 5.69
CA GLN A 153 44.43 -45.83 4.79
C GLN A 153 44.07 -45.46 3.33
N LYS A 154 44.66 -46.24 2.42
CA LYS A 154 45.08 -45.94 1.04
C LYS A 154 43.98 -46.07 -0.04
N SER A 155 44.38 -45.65 -1.25
CA SER A 155 43.97 -46.08 -2.61
C SER A 155 42.83 -45.27 -3.24
N SER A 156 42.76 -44.92 -4.53
CA SER A 156 43.65 -44.81 -5.70
C SER A 156 42.75 -44.47 -6.92
N VAL A 157 43.30 -43.71 -7.89
CA VAL A 157 42.90 -43.58 -9.33
C VAL A 157 41.95 -42.41 -9.74
N PRO A 158 42.20 -41.70 -10.87
CA PRO A 158 41.63 -40.38 -11.21
C PRO A 158 40.62 -40.42 -12.35
N ILE A 159 39.66 -39.48 -12.42
CA ILE A 159 38.95 -39.16 -13.67
C ILE A 159 38.69 -37.65 -13.78
N GLU A 160 39.27 -37.12 -14.86
CA GLU A 160 39.06 -35.84 -15.50
C GLU A 160 37.63 -35.75 -16.07
N ASN A 161 36.93 -34.62 -15.93
CA ASN A 161 35.96 -34.20 -16.94
C ASN A 161 35.69 -32.70 -16.94
N ARG A 162 36.16 -32.09 -18.02
CA ARG A 162 35.90 -30.75 -18.53
C ARG A 162 34.60 -30.78 -19.33
N VAL A 163 33.58 -30.03 -18.93
CA VAL A 163 32.46 -29.68 -19.83
C VAL A 163 32.03 -28.22 -19.57
N THR A 164 32.55 -27.37 -20.45
CA THR A 164 31.96 -26.21 -21.12
C THR A 164 31.29 -25.10 -20.30
N GLU A 165 31.95 -23.94 -20.37
CA GLU A 165 31.34 -22.62 -20.53
C GLU A 165 30.00 -22.69 -21.27
N ARG A 166 28.97 -22.12 -20.65
CA ARG A 166 27.88 -21.48 -21.39
C ARG A 166 27.69 -20.09 -20.80
N SER A 167 28.43 -19.16 -21.38
CA SER A 167 28.11 -17.75 -21.40
C SER A 167 26.73 -17.58 -22.05
N ASP A 168 25.78 -17.06 -21.29
CA ASP A 168 24.73 -16.16 -21.81
C ASP A 168 24.59 -15.05 -20.74
N SER A 169 25.25 -13.91 -20.91
CA SER A 169 24.69 -12.80 -21.67
C SER A 169 23.26 -12.42 -21.22
N SER A 170 23.10 -12.17 -19.93
CA SER A 170 22.10 -11.21 -19.41
C SER A 170 22.76 -10.17 -18.50
N ALA A 171 24.03 -9.88 -18.77
CA ALA A 171 24.70 -8.64 -18.38
C ALA A 171 24.14 -7.42 -19.15
N SER A 172 22.89 -7.50 -19.64
CA SER A 172 22.08 -6.36 -20.04
C SER A 172 21.40 -5.78 -18.79
N LYS A 173 22.22 -5.05 -18.00
CA LYS A 173 21.84 -3.76 -17.40
C LYS A 173 20.61 -3.79 -16.47
N ILE A 174 20.69 -4.03 -15.17
CA ILE A 174 21.15 -3.12 -14.07
C ILE A 174 20.66 -1.64 -14.17
N GLU A 175 19.93 -1.24 -15.21
CA GLU A 175 19.73 0.17 -15.56
C GLU A 175 18.28 0.69 -15.37
N ASN A 176 17.42 -0.01 -14.63
CA ASN A 176 16.08 0.49 -14.23
C ASN A 176 15.76 0.15 -12.76
N SER A 177 16.47 0.76 -11.81
CA SER A 177 16.29 0.47 -10.38
C SER A 177 15.01 1.11 -9.84
N LEU A 178 13.91 0.34 -9.79
CA LEU A 178 12.78 0.64 -8.92
C LEU A 178 13.18 0.31 -7.47
N PRO A 179 13.45 1.29 -6.59
CA PRO A 179 13.83 1.00 -5.22
C PRO A 179 12.73 0.21 -4.52
N HIS A 180 13.11 -0.79 -3.72
CA HIS A 180 12.20 -1.64 -2.95
C HIS A 180 11.25 -2.52 -3.79
N TYR A 181 11.44 -2.63 -5.10
CA TYR A 181 10.61 -3.49 -5.96
C TYR A 181 10.62 -4.96 -5.52
N ASP A 182 11.79 -5.54 -5.24
CA ASP A 182 11.89 -6.95 -4.83
C ASP A 182 11.13 -7.26 -3.53
N LEU A 183 11.11 -6.30 -2.59
CA LEU A 183 10.33 -6.41 -1.36
C LEU A 183 8.84 -6.49 -1.68
N PHE A 184 8.32 -5.55 -2.48
CA PHE A 184 6.91 -5.56 -2.86
C PHE A 184 6.55 -6.74 -3.76
N LEU A 185 7.47 -7.22 -4.59
CA LEU A 185 7.29 -8.43 -5.41
C LEU A 185 7.11 -9.66 -4.52
N ALA A 186 7.93 -9.80 -3.47
CA ALA A 186 7.78 -10.87 -2.49
C ALA A 186 6.45 -10.77 -1.72
N ARG A 187 6.07 -9.56 -1.26
CA ARG A 187 4.80 -9.32 -0.56
C ARG A 187 3.60 -9.64 -1.44
N ALA A 188 3.60 -9.22 -2.71
CA ALA A 188 2.54 -9.50 -3.67
C ALA A 188 2.41 -11.00 -3.98
N ARG A 189 3.53 -11.74 -4.07
CA ARG A 189 3.52 -13.21 -4.26
C ARG A 189 2.99 -13.95 -3.03
N ALA A 190 3.24 -13.43 -1.83
CA ALA A 190 2.79 -14.01 -0.58
C ALA A 190 1.31 -13.74 -0.27
N SER A 191 0.67 -12.81 -0.97
CA SER A 191 -0.74 -12.45 -0.78
C SER A 191 -1.63 -12.97 -1.91
N ALA A 192 -2.85 -13.36 -1.56
CA ALA A 192 -3.89 -13.68 -2.54
C ALA A 192 -4.47 -12.40 -3.16
N ALA A 193 -4.93 -12.49 -4.41
CA ALA A 193 -5.66 -11.39 -5.04
C ALA A 193 -6.96 -11.07 -4.28
N PRO A 194 -7.40 -9.80 -4.25
CA PRO A 194 -8.66 -9.42 -3.61
C PRO A 194 -9.85 -10.16 -4.20
N SER A 195 -10.77 -10.62 -3.34
CA SER A 195 -11.94 -11.40 -3.76
C SER A 195 -12.84 -10.69 -4.78
N ARG A 196 -12.92 -9.35 -4.71
CA ARG A 196 -13.69 -8.52 -5.65
C ARG A 196 -13.05 -8.37 -7.03
N ALA A 197 -11.75 -8.65 -7.16
CA ALA A 197 -11.01 -8.41 -8.40
C ALA A 197 -11.59 -9.25 -9.56
N ALA A 198 -11.85 -10.54 -9.32
CA ALA A 198 -12.30 -11.45 -10.37
C ALA A 198 -13.58 -10.97 -11.11
N ALA A 199 -14.53 -10.41 -10.37
CA ALA A 199 -15.78 -9.90 -10.94
C ALA A 199 -15.61 -8.57 -11.70
N LEU A 200 -14.68 -7.72 -11.27
CA LEU A 200 -14.49 -6.38 -11.83
C LEU A 200 -13.51 -6.34 -13.01
N LEU A 201 -12.49 -7.21 -13.01
CA LEU A 201 -11.40 -7.18 -13.98
C LEU A 201 -11.83 -7.13 -15.46
N PRO A 202 -12.84 -7.89 -15.93
CA PRO A 202 -13.26 -7.81 -17.33
C PRO A 202 -13.68 -6.40 -17.74
N LEU A 203 -14.50 -5.74 -16.91
CA LEU A 203 -14.98 -4.38 -17.14
C LEU A 203 -13.83 -3.36 -17.09
N LEU A 204 -13.00 -3.45 -16.05
CA LEU A 204 -11.93 -2.48 -15.83
C LEU A 204 -10.83 -2.60 -16.91
N ARG A 205 -10.49 -3.83 -17.35
CA ARG A 205 -9.56 -4.05 -18.46
C ARG A 205 -10.11 -3.49 -19.77
N ALA A 206 -11.40 -3.67 -20.04
CA ALA A 206 -12.04 -3.08 -21.22
C ALA A 206 -11.95 -1.55 -21.22
N ALA A 207 -12.13 -0.91 -20.06
CA ALA A 207 -11.94 0.53 -19.93
C ALA A 207 -10.49 0.96 -20.23
N PHE A 208 -9.49 0.26 -19.68
CA PHE A 208 -8.07 0.58 -19.91
C PHE A 208 -7.69 0.42 -21.40
N ILE A 209 -8.18 -0.65 -22.05
CA ILE A 209 -8.00 -0.88 -23.49
C ILE A 209 -8.66 0.24 -24.30
N ALA A 210 -9.88 0.64 -23.94
CA ALA A 210 -10.61 1.70 -24.65
C ALA A 210 -9.91 3.07 -24.56
N GLU A 211 -9.24 3.36 -23.46
CA GLU A 211 -8.43 4.57 -23.30
C GLU A 211 -7.00 4.43 -23.89
N GLY A 212 -6.69 3.26 -24.46
CA GLY A 212 -5.45 3.02 -25.19
C GLY A 212 -4.23 2.73 -24.32
N ILE A 213 -4.41 2.29 -23.07
CA ILE A 213 -3.31 1.90 -22.18
C ILE A 213 -3.32 0.39 -21.87
N PRO A 214 -2.19 -0.18 -21.40
CA PRO A 214 -2.09 -1.60 -21.09
C PRO A 214 -3.12 -2.05 -20.03
N PRO A 215 -3.94 -3.09 -20.29
CA PRO A 215 -4.96 -3.55 -19.36
C PRO A 215 -4.39 -4.08 -18.03
N GLU A 216 -3.12 -4.47 -17.98
CA GLU A 216 -2.45 -4.96 -16.77
C GLU A 216 -2.32 -3.85 -15.71
N LEU A 217 -2.31 -2.57 -16.10
CA LEU A 217 -2.27 -1.44 -15.16
C LEU A 217 -3.55 -1.33 -14.31
N VAL A 218 -4.60 -2.10 -14.63
CA VAL A 218 -5.82 -2.20 -13.83
C VAL A 218 -5.54 -2.57 -12.37
N TRP A 219 -4.45 -3.29 -12.11
CA TRP A 219 -4.03 -3.72 -10.77
C TRP A 219 -3.60 -2.57 -9.86
N LEU A 220 -3.48 -1.34 -10.38
CA LEU A 220 -3.47 -0.10 -9.59
C LEU A 220 -4.62 -0.08 -8.55
N ALA A 221 -5.80 -0.60 -8.91
CA ALA A 221 -6.97 -0.64 -8.03
C ALA A 221 -6.76 -1.48 -6.75
N GLU A 222 -5.85 -2.47 -6.77
CA GLU A 222 -5.49 -3.22 -5.55
C GLU A 222 -4.71 -2.32 -4.59
N ALA A 223 -3.77 -1.53 -5.09
CA ALA A 223 -2.99 -0.60 -4.28
C ALA A 223 -3.85 0.53 -3.69
N GLU A 224 -4.81 1.04 -4.48
CA GLU A 224 -5.66 2.17 -4.10
C GLU A 224 -6.79 1.79 -3.14
N SER A 225 -7.48 0.69 -3.40
CA SER A 225 -8.74 0.38 -2.69
C SER A 225 -8.94 -1.10 -2.35
N THR A 226 -7.98 -1.97 -2.67
CA THR A 226 -8.19 -3.43 -2.61
C THR A 226 -9.43 -3.85 -3.44
N PHE A 227 -9.67 -3.20 -4.58
CA PHE A 227 -10.87 -3.36 -5.43
C PHE A 227 -12.21 -3.09 -4.71
N ASN A 228 -12.26 -2.13 -3.79
CA ASN A 228 -13.52 -1.66 -3.20
C ASN A 228 -14.06 -0.42 -3.98
N PRO A 229 -15.15 -0.55 -4.77
CA PRO A 229 -15.72 0.57 -5.53
C PRO A 229 -16.40 1.63 -4.65
N SER A 230 -16.72 1.29 -3.41
CA SER A 230 -17.27 2.24 -2.43
C SER A 230 -16.19 2.88 -1.56
N ALA A 231 -14.91 2.51 -1.75
CA ALA A 231 -13.82 2.96 -0.90
C ALA A 231 -13.77 4.48 -0.78
N ARG A 232 -13.49 4.96 0.43
CA ARG A 232 -13.46 6.38 0.75
C ARG A 232 -12.31 6.67 1.69
N SER A 233 -11.45 7.60 1.32
CA SER A 233 -10.38 8.05 2.21
C SER A 233 -10.85 9.18 3.13
N PRO A 234 -10.16 9.38 4.28
CA PRO A 234 -10.40 10.52 5.17
C PRO A 234 -10.22 11.88 4.49
N VAL A 235 -9.38 11.96 3.45
CA VAL A 235 -9.11 13.22 2.73
C VAL A 235 -9.98 13.40 1.49
N GLY A 236 -10.96 12.51 1.27
CA GLY A 236 -12.01 12.68 0.25
C GLY A 236 -11.75 11.98 -1.09
N ALA A 237 -10.68 11.19 -1.20
CA ALA A 237 -10.48 10.27 -2.32
C ALA A 237 -11.57 9.20 -2.34
N ARG A 238 -12.03 8.77 -3.52
CA ARG A 238 -13.16 7.83 -3.62
C ARG A 238 -13.02 6.81 -4.73
N GLY A 239 -13.61 5.65 -4.50
CA GLY A 239 -13.77 4.56 -5.45
C GLY A 239 -12.54 3.69 -5.66
N LEU A 240 -12.61 2.85 -6.71
CA LEU A 240 -11.58 1.85 -7.03
C LEU A 240 -10.18 2.43 -7.16
N TYR A 241 -10.10 3.65 -7.69
CA TYR A 241 -8.87 4.33 -8.07
C TYR A 241 -8.56 5.56 -7.21
N GLN A 242 -9.30 5.74 -6.10
CA GLN A 242 -9.10 6.80 -5.12
C GLN A 242 -8.89 8.20 -5.75
N LEU A 243 -9.78 8.57 -6.67
CA LEU A 243 -9.69 9.88 -7.32
C LEU A 243 -10.11 10.99 -6.35
N MET A 244 -9.24 12.00 -6.22
CA MET A 244 -9.55 13.22 -5.46
C MET A 244 -10.68 14.00 -6.14
N PRO A 245 -11.51 14.75 -5.38
CA PRO A 245 -12.68 15.43 -5.94
C PRO A 245 -12.33 16.37 -7.10
N ASP A 246 -11.26 17.16 -6.99
CA ASP A 246 -10.90 18.13 -8.02
C ASP A 246 -10.34 17.43 -9.26
N THR A 247 -9.47 16.43 -9.09
CA THR A 247 -8.99 15.57 -10.19
C THR A 247 -10.14 14.85 -10.90
N ALA A 248 -11.15 14.38 -10.16
CA ALA A 248 -12.31 13.72 -10.75
C ALA A 248 -13.12 14.68 -11.63
N LYS A 249 -13.34 15.93 -11.18
CA LYS A 249 -14.01 16.97 -11.97
C LYS A 249 -13.22 17.31 -13.24
N GLU A 250 -11.90 17.46 -13.14
CA GLU A 250 -11.02 17.67 -14.30
C GLU A 250 -11.11 16.54 -15.33
N LEU A 251 -11.34 15.30 -14.87
CA LEU A 251 -11.53 14.12 -15.72
C LEU A 251 -12.99 13.94 -16.21
N GLY A 252 -13.87 14.88 -15.88
CA GLY A 252 -15.28 14.91 -16.30
C GLY A 252 -16.22 14.02 -15.49
N LEU A 253 -15.83 13.63 -14.28
CA LEU A 253 -16.68 12.86 -13.36
C LEU A 253 -17.54 13.77 -12.49
N SER A 254 -18.81 13.41 -12.28
CA SER A 254 -19.63 14.01 -11.25
C SER A 254 -19.17 13.57 -9.86
N THR A 255 -18.92 14.53 -8.96
CA THR A 255 -18.72 14.26 -7.52
C THR A 255 -20.00 14.45 -6.70
N PHE A 256 -21.13 14.73 -7.37
CA PHE A 256 -22.46 14.85 -6.75
C PHE A 256 -23.26 13.57 -6.96
N LEU A 257 -24.31 13.34 -6.17
CA LEU A 257 -25.06 12.08 -6.14
C LEU A 257 -25.77 11.78 -7.49
N PRO A 258 -25.49 10.64 -8.17
CA PRO A 258 -24.52 9.61 -7.80
C PRO A 258 -23.07 10.00 -8.11
N ASP A 259 -22.16 9.76 -7.15
CA ASP A 259 -20.73 10.09 -7.28
C ASP A 259 -20.07 9.11 -8.26
N ASP A 260 -19.73 9.59 -9.46
CA ASP A 260 -19.22 8.79 -10.57
C ASP A 260 -17.87 8.12 -10.26
N ARG A 261 -17.16 8.57 -9.22
CA ARG A 261 -15.94 7.91 -8.76
C ARG A 261 -16.22 6.51 -8.20
N THR A 262 -17.45 6.25 -7.75
CA THR A 262 -17.88 4.95 -7.24
C THR A 262 -18.41 4.02 -8.32
N ASP A 263 -18.64 4.54 -9.54
CA ASP A 263 -18.97 3.73 -10.70
C ASP A 263 -17.69 3.05 -11.24
N PRO A 264 -17.64 1.70 -11.31
CA PRO A 264 -16.44 0.99 -11.72
C PRO A 264 -15.94 1.35 -13.13
N GLU A 265 -16.84 1.53 -14.11
CA GLU A 265 -16.43 1.81 -15.49
C GLU A 265 -15.95 3.26 -15.63
N LYS A 266 -16.74 4.22 -15.13
CA LYS A 266 -16.41 5.64 -15.24
C LYS A 266 -15.10 5.96 -14.51
N SER A 267 -14.93 5.43 -13.30
CA SER A 267 -13.69 5.61 -12.53
C SER A 267 -12.49 4.96 -13.22
N ALA A 268 -12.63 3.79 -13.84
CA ALA A 268 -11.58 3.14 -14.61
C ALA A 268 -11.15 3.96 -15.83
N ARG A 269 -12.12 4.46 -16.61
CA ARG A 269 -11.83 5.33 -17.76
C ARG A 269 -11.14 6.62 -17.34
N ALA A 270 -11.55 7.23 -16.23
CA ALA A 270 -10.91 8.42 -15.70
C ALA A 270 -9.46 8.14 -15.24
N ALA A 271 -9.24 7.07 -14.47
CA ALA A 271 -7.91 6.67 -14.03
C ALA A 271 -6.99 6.33 -15.21
N ALA A 272 -7.51 5.65 -16.23
CA ALA A 272 -6.77 5.31 -17.44
C ALA A 272 -6.38 6.57 -18.25
N ARG A 273 -7.29 7.55 -18.40
CA ARG A 273 -6.98 8.85 -19.02
C ARG A 273 -5.90 9.61 -18.25
N LEU A 274 -5.97 9.62 -16.92
CA LEU A 274 -4.95 10.27 -16.08
C LEU A 274 -3.58 9.58 -16.23
N LEU A 275 -3.53 8.26 -16.16
CA LEU A 275 -2.31 7.48 -16.38
C LEU A 275 -1.73 7.70 -17.77
N ARG A 276 -2.58 7.76 -18.80
CA ARG A 276 -2.17 8.05 -20.18
C ARG A 276 -1.52 9.43 -20.27
N ALA A 277 -2.19 10.48 -19.77
CA ALA A 277 -1.65 11.84 -19.79
C ALA A 277 -0.31 11.93 -19.02
N ASN A 278 -0.21 11.25 -17.89
CA ASN A 278 1.04 11.15 -17.14
C ASN A 278 2.13 10.42 -17.93
N TYR A 279 1.81 9.32 -18.62
CA TYR A 279 2.77 8.61 -19.46
C TYR A 279 3.21 9.47 -20.65
N GLU A 280 2.28 10.12 -21.36
CA GLU A 280 2.60 11.01 -22.47
C GLU A 280 3.54 12.15 -22.04
N LYS A 281 3.38 12.63 -20.81
CA LYS A 281 4.25 13.67 -20.22
C LYS A 281 5.63 13.15 -19.83
N PHE A 282 5.73 11.97 -19.20
CA PHE A 282 6.97 11.51 -18.56
C PHE A 282 7.69 10.36 -19.30
N GLY A 283 7.03 9.72 -20.27
CA GLY A 283 7.58 8.63 -21.09
C GLY A 283 7.90 7.34 -20.33
N SER A 284 7.39 7.17 -19.11
CA SER A 284 7.76 6.08 -18.21
C SER A 284 6.63 5.75 -17.25
N TRP A 285 6.24 4.48 -17.14
CA TRP A 285 5.20 4.02 -16.22
C TRP A 285 5.54 4.31 -14.75
N PRO A 286 6.75 4.04 -14.24
CA PRO A 286 7.16 4.47 -12.90
C PRO A 286 6.96 5.96 -12.60
N LEU A 287 7.33 6.85 -13.54
CA LEU A 287 7.10 8.29 -13.39
C LEU A 287 5.61 8.65 -13.50
N ALA A 288 4.86 7.95 -14.35
CA ALA A 288 3.43 8.17 -14.49
C ALA A 288 2.65 7.78 -13.21
N LEU A 289 3.05 6.68 -12.56
CA LEU A 289 2.54 6.25 -11.27
C LEU A 289 2.96 7.21 -10.14
N ALA A 290 4.20 7.70 -10.16
CA ALA A 290 4.64 8.72 -9.22
C ALA A 290 3.82 10.01 -9.36
N ALA A 291 3.48 10.40 -10.59
CA ALA A 291 2.65 11.57 -10.87
C ALA A 291 1.19 11.35 -10.50
N TYR A 292 0.68 10.11 -10.62
CA TYR A 292 -0.66 9.73 -10.17
C TYR A 292 -0.81 9.94 -8.66
N ASN A 293 0.15 9.48 -7.86
CA ASN A 293 0.10 9.58 -6.40
C ASN A 293 0.56 10.95 -5.86
N ALA A 294 1.68 11.48 -6.35
CA ALA A 294 2.32 12.68 -5.78
C ALA A 294 1.96 13.99 -6.50
N GLY A 295 1.24 13.90 -7.62
CA GLY A 295 0.93 14.99 -8.53
C GLY A 295 2.01 15.25 -9.59
N ALA A 296 1.59 15.43 -10.85
CA ALA A 296 2.49 15.68 -11.98
C ALA A 296 3.37 16.92 -11.82
N GLY A 297 2.89 17.97 -11.14
CA GLY A 297 3.68 19.18 -10.86
C GLY A 297 4.88 18.91 -9.95
N ARG A 298 4.72 18.07 -8.92
CA ARG A 298 5.82 17.68 -8.03
C ARG A 298 6.87 16.87 -8.79
N VAL A 299 6.45 15.88 -9.59
CA VAL A 299 7.35 15.06 -10.40
C VAL A 299 8.13 15.92 -11.40
N THR A 300 7.46 16.84 -12.10
CA THR A 300 8.10 17.77 -13.04
C THR A 300 9.22 18.57 -12.36
N ARG A 301 8.90 19.22 -11.24
CA ARG A 301 9.87 20.02 -10.47
C ARG A 301 11.06 19.20 -9.97
N LEU A 302 10.84 17.95 -9.56
CA LEU A 302 11.92 17.08 -9.08
C LEU A 302 12.84 16.63 -10.22
N LEU A 303 12.27 16.28 -11.39
CA LEU A 303 13.05 15.92 -12.58
C LEU A 303 13.92 17.10 -13.04
N GLU A 304 13.36 18.31 -13.06
CA GLU A 304 14.10 19.54 -13.36
C GLU A 304 15.23 19.79 -12.34
N LYS A 305 14.89 19.76 -11.03
CA LYS A 305 15.85 20.01 -9.94
C LYS A 305 17.02 19.02 -9.93
N THR A 306 16.76 17.75 -10.24
CA THR A 306 17.78 16.69 -10.24
C THR A 306 18.44 16.49 -11.60
N SER A 307 17.95 17.17 -12.66
CA SER A 307 18.40 17.00 -14.04
C SER A 307 18.40 15.54 -14.52
N THR A 308 17.46 14.73 -14.00
CA THR A 308 17.27 13.32 -14.39
C THR A 308 15.99 13.16 -15.20
N LYS A 309 15.88 12.02 -15.89
CA LYS A 309 14.70 11.61 -16.65
C LYS A 309 14.09 10.30 -16.14
N THR A 310 14.55 9.83 -14.98
CA THR A 310 14.20 8.51 -14.45
C THR A 310 13.52 8.62 -13.10
N TYR A 311 12.64 7.68 -12.79
CA TYR A 311 12.06 7.56 -11.46
C TYR A 311 13.14 7.35 -10.39
N ALA A 312 14.11 6.47 -10.66
CA ALA A 312 15.22 6.19 -9.75
C ALA A 312 15.98 7.46 -9.32
N GLY A 313 16.19 8.40 -10.24
CA GLY A 313 16.88 9.66 -9.98
C GLY A 313 16.11 10.64 -9.07
N ILE A 314 14.78 10.52 -8.98
CA ILE A 314 13.96 11.38 -8.10
C ILE A 314 13.40 10.64 -6.89
N ALA A 315 13.53 9.30 -6.82
CA ALA A 315 12.87 8.47 -5.82
C ALA A 315 13.17 8.94 -4.40
N ALA A 316 14.43 9.23 -4.07
CA ALA A 316 14.81 9.67 -2.73
C ALA A 316 14.21 11.04 -2.31
N ALA A 317 13.81 11.88 -3.27
CA ALA A 317 13.23 13.20 -3.03
C ALA A 317 11.69 13.22 -3.13
N LEU A 318 11.07 12.08 -3.40
CA LEU A 318 9.62 11.91 -3.37
C LEU A 318 9.13 11.66 -1.93
N PRO A 319 7.85 11.95 -1.63
CA PRO A 319 7.23 11.55 -0.37
C PRO A 319 7.38 10.05 -0.10
N ALA A 320 7.46 9.68 1.17
CA ALA A 320 7.55 8.32 1.66
C ALA A 320 6.41 7.45 1.11
N GLU A 321 5.19 7.98 1.08
CA GLU A 321 4.04 7.34 0.45
C GLU A 321 4.34 6.96 -1.01
N THR A 322 4.74 7.93 -1.83
CA THR A 322 5.00 7.72 -3.26
C THR A 322 6.16 6.74 -3.51
N ARG A 323 7.20 6.80 -2.66
CA ARG A 323 8.36 5.92 -2.73
C ARG A 323 8.02 4.45 -2.53
N LEU A 324 6.98 4.17 -1.74
CA LEU A 324 6.47 2.83 -1.48
C LEU A 324 5.39 2.45 -2.50
N TYR A 325 4.55 3.41 -2.89
CA TYR A 325 3.45 3.23 -3.83
C TYR A 325 3.90 2.74 -5.20
N VAL A 326 4.90 3.39 -5.82
CA VAL A 326 5.33 3.04 -7.18
C VAL A 326 5.85 1.59 -7.27
N PRO A 327 6.81 1.14 -6.44
CA PRO A 327 7.26 -0.26 -6.48
C PRO A 327 6.14 -1.25 -6.11
N LYS A 328 5.21 -0.88 -5.20
CA LYS A 328 4.03 -1.68 -4.85
C LYS A 328 3.13 -1.92 -6.07
N VAL A 329 2.74 -0.87 -6.78
CA VAL A 329 1.90 -0.99 -7.98
C VAL A 329 2.60 -1.81 -9.06
N CYS A 330 3.87 -1.51 -9.34
CA CYS A 330 4.68 -2.27 -10.29
C CYS A 330 4.73 -3.77 -9.95
N ALA A 331 4.90 -4.12 -8.67
CA ALA A 331 4.92 -5.51 -8.21
C ALA A 331 3.55 -6.19 -8.37
N LEU A 332 2.46 -5.48 -8.08
CA LEU A 332 1.10 -5.99 -8.29
C LEU A 332 0.82 -6.26 -9.77
N VAL A 333 1.21 -5.34 -10.66
CA VAL A 333 1.10 -5.55 -12.11
C VAL A 333 1.90 -6.77 -12.56
N ALA A 334 3.11 -6.97 -12.03
CA ALA A 334 3.92 -8.13 -12.35
C ALA A 334 3.32 -9.46 -11.86
N VAL A 335 2.89 -9.53 -10.59
CA VAL A 335 2.39 -10.78 -9.99
C VAL A 335 0.97 -11.12 -10.47
N ARG A 336 0.11 -10.11 -10.61
CA ARG A 336 -1.31 -10.30 -10.90
C ARG A 336 -1.63 -10.18 -12.39
N GLY A 337 -0.91 -9.29 -13.09
CA GLY A 337 -1.05 -9.06 -14.53
C GLY A 337 -0.08 -9.89 -15.38
N GLY A 338 0.98 -10.45 -14.78
CA GLY A 338 1.99 -11.23 -15.50
C GLY A 338 2.96 -10.38 -16.33
N MET A 339 3.06 -9.08 -16.05
CA MET A 339 3.83 -8.13 -16.86
C MET A 339 4.81 -7.35 -15.98
N THR A 340 6.11 -7.56 -16.20
CA THR A 340 7.14 -6.82 -15.45
C THR A 340 7.18 -5.36 -15.89
N PRO A 341 7.61 -4.42 -15.02
CA PRO A 341 7.60 -2.99 -15.31
C PRO A 341 8.29 -2.58 -16.61
N GLU A 342 9.35 -3.31 -17.01
CA GLU A 342 10.13 -3.06 -18.22
C GLU A 342 9.38 -3.49 -19.49
N ASN A 343 8.42 -4.41 -19.35
CA ASN A 343 7.67 -5.02 -20.44
C ASN A 343 6.26 -4.42 -20.58
N ILE A 344 5.89 -3.42 -19.77
CA ILE A 344 4.62 -2.72 -19.92
C ILE A 344 4.70 -1.81 -21.16
N PRO A 345 3.90 -2.04 -22.22
CA PRO A 345 4.02 -1.29 -23.45
C PRO A 345 3.58 0.17 -23.27
N ALA A 346 4.04 1.05 -24.16
CA ALA A 346 3.55 2.42 -24.22
C ALA A 346 2.05 2.45 -24.59
N PRO A 347 1.32 3.55 -24.26
CA PRO A 347 -0.01 3.78 -24.79
C PRO A 347 -0.05 3.71 -26.32
N ASN A 348 -1.17 3.24 -26.86
CA ASN A 348 -1.40 3.25 -28.29
C ASN A 348 -1.35 4.69 -28.82
N ARG A 349 -0.67 4.89 -29.95
CA ARG A 349 -0.72 6.18 -30.66
C ARG A 349 -2.12 6.32 -31.26
N SER A 350 -2.87 7.31 -30.79
CA SER A 350 -4.17 7.67 -31.35
C SER A 350 -4.07 8.30 -32.72
#